data_AF-Q1ALF3-F1
#
_entry.id   AF-Q1ALF3-F1
#
_cell.length_a   1.000
_cell.length_b   1.000
_cell.length_c   1.000
_cell.angle_alpha   90.00
_cell.angle_beta   90.00
_cell.angle_gamma   90.00
#
_symmetry.space_group_name_H-M   'P 1'
#
loop_
_entity.id
_entity.type
_entity.pdbx_description
1 polymer ?
#
loop_
_entity_poly.entity_id
_entity_poly.type
_entity_poly.pdbx_seq_one_letter_code
_entity_poly.pdbx_strand_id
1 'polypeptide(L)'
;GSGVNTYMLINKSGKAHYVKFHWKPTCGVKSLLEEDAVRVGGTNHSHATQDLYDSIAAGNYPEWKLFIQTMDPADEDKFDFDPLDVTKTWPEELLPLQPVGRMVLNKNIDNFFAENEQLAFCPAIIVPGIYYSDDKLLQTRVFSYADTQRHRLGPNYLQLPVNSPKCSHHNNHHEGFMNFMHRDEEV
;
A
#
# COMPACT_ATOMS: atom_id res chain seq x y z
N GLY A 1 -10.23 3.95 -0.99
CA GLY A 1 -8.91 3.81 -0.36
C GLY A 1 -8.10 5.08 -0.54
N SER A 2 -7.23 5.40 0.40
CA SER A 2 -6.36 6.60 0.35
C SER A 2 -4.96 6.23 0.82
N GLY A 3 -3.93 6.82 0.20
CA GLY A 3 -2.56 6.75 0.67
C GLY A 3 -2.31 7.56 1.95
N VAL A 4 -3.20 8.51 2.25
CA VAL A 4 -3.18 9.46 3.40
C VAL A 4 -1.97 10.40 3.39
N ASN A 5 -0.77 9.85 3.54
CA ASN A 5 0.48 10.60 3.52
C ASN A 5 0.75 11.21 2.15
N THR A 6 1.46 12.33 2.16
CA THR A 6 2.01 12.93 0.95
C THR A 6 3.32 12.22 0.61
N TYR A 7 3.47 11.78 -0.64
CA TYR A 7 4.71 11.25 -1.19
C TYR A 7 5.29 12.25 -2.20
N MET A 8 6.41 11.90 -2.82
CA MET A 8 6.98 12.63 -3.94
C MET A 8 7.02 11.78 -5.21
N LEU A 9 6.71 12.39 -6.34
CA LEU A 9 7.02 11.88 -7.68
C LEU A 9 8.21 12.65 -8.25
N ILE A 10 9.20 11.94 -8.79
CA ILE A 10 10.34 12.55 -9.48
C ILE A 10 10.30 12.13 -10.95
N ASN A 11 10.25 13.12 -11.84
CA ASN A 11 10.22 12.87 -13.28
C ASN A 11 11.65 12.67 -13.85
N LYS A 12 11.74 12.41 -15.16
CA LYS A 12 13.03 12.18 -15.85
C LYS A 12 13.99 13.36 -15.81
N SER A 13 13.51 14.59 -15.61
CA SER A 13 14.34 15.79 -15.50
C SER A 13 14.75 16.09 -14.05
N GLY A 14 14.41 15.22 -13.10
CA GLY A 14 14.66 15.45 -11.67
C GLY A 14 13.68 16.40 -10.99
N LYS A 15 12.60 16.83 -11.66
CA LYS A 15 11.60 17.71 -11.04
C LYS A 15 10.72 16.88 -10.10
N ALA A 16 10.63 17.35 -8.86
CA ALA A 16 9.79 16.79 -7.81
C ALA A 16 8.37 17.37 -7.83
N HIS A 17 7.40 16.53 -7.52
CA HIS A 17 6.02 16.90 -7.22
C HIS A 17 5.56 16.16 -5.97
N TYR A 18 4.90 16.84 -5.04
CA TYR A 18 4.16 16.13 -4.01
C TYR A 18 2.98 15.39 -4.63
N VAL A 19 2.61 14.23 -4.05
CA VAL A 19 1.52 13.40 -4.55
C VAL A 19 0.70 12.78 -3.40
N LYS A 20 -0.63 12.74 -3.58
CA LYS A 20 -1.53 11.87 -2.81
C LYS A 20 -2.19 10.85 -3.73
N PHE A 21 -2.32 9.59 -3.26
CA PHE A 21 -2.90 8.48 -4.01
C PHE A 21 -4.32 8.15 -3.53
N HIS A 22 -5.23 7.92 -4.48
CA HIS A 22 -6.65 7.68 -4.20
C HIS A 22 -7.16 6.48 -5.01
N TRP A 23 -7.84 5.57 -4.32
CA TRP A 23 -8.54 4.44 -4.92
C TRP A 23 -10.05 4.65 -4.81
N LYS A 24 -10.74 4.79 -5.94
CA LYS A 24 -12.21 4.93 -5.99
C LYS A 24 -12.82 3.60 -6.48
N PRO A 25 -13.69 2.94 -5.69
CA PRO A 25 -14.32 1.69 -6.09
C PRO A 25 -15.26 1.91 -7.28
N THR A 26 -15.30 0.97 -8.22
CA THR A 26 -16.21 1.06 -9.37
C THR A 26 -17.65 0.70 -9.01
N CYS A 27 -17.85 -0.12 -7.97
CA CYS A 27 -19.16 -0.53 -7.45
C CYS A 27 -19.87 0.52 -6.57
N GLY A 28 -19.24 1.70 -6.39
CA GLY A 28 -19.72 2.74 -5.47
C GLY A 28 -19.32 2.48 -4.01
N VAL A 29 -19.72 3.38 -3.13
CA VAL A 29 -19.47 3.29 -1.68
C VAL A 29 -20.81 3.06 -0.99
N LYS A 30 -20.89 1.97 -0.22
CA LYS A 30 -22.03 1.62 0.62
C LYS A 30 -21.52 1.22 1.99
N SER A 31 -22.26 1.58 3.03
CA SER A 31 -21.92 1.31 4.42
C SER A 31 -23.10 0.67 5.13
N LEU A 32 -22.81 -0.17 6.12
CA LEU A 32 -23.83 -0.68 7.03
C LEU A 32 -24.32 0.46 7.94
N LEU A 33 -25.60 0.40 8.29
CA LEU A 33 -26.12 1.16 9.44
C LEU A 33 -25.63 0.50 10.74
N GLU A 34 -25.67 1.24 11.84
CA GLU A 34 -25.17 0.77 13.13
C GLU A 34 -25.84 -0.55 13.57
N GLU A 35 -27.16 -0.62 13.49
CA GLU A 35 -27.93 -1.83 13.84
C GLU A 35 -27.59 -3.03 12.93
N ASP A 36 -27.37 -2.77 11.64
CA ASP A 36 -26.96 -3.79 10.69
C ASP A 36 -25.53 -4.27 10.97
N ALA A 37 -24.62 -3.37 11.33
CA ALA A 37 -23.25 -3.73 11.67
C ALA A 37 -23.19 -4.65 12.89
N VAL A 38 -23.98 -4.37 13.93
CA VAL A 38 -24.09 -5.24 15.12
C VAL A 38 -24.64 -6.61 14.72
N ARG A 39 -25.73 -6.64 13.95
CA ARG A 39 -26.37 -7.89 13.53
C ARG A 39 -25.48 -8.73 12.62
N VAL A 40 -24.90 -8.11 11.59
CA VAL A 40 -24.02 -8.79 10.61
C VAL A 40 -22.74 -9.27 11.29
N GLY A 41 -22.09 -8.41 12.08
CA GLY A 41 -20.88 -8.77 12.83
C GLY A 41 -21.11 -9.88 13.86
N GLY A 42 -22.26 -9.87 14.55
CA GLY A 42 -22.63 -10.93 15.49
C GLY A 42 -22.98 -12.26 14.81
N THR A 43 -23.55 -12.22 13.60
CA THR A 43 -23.91 -13.42 12.85
C THR A 43 -22.71 -14.01 12.11
N ASN A 44 -21.88 -13.15 11.52
CA ASN A 44 -20.70 -13.53 10.76
C ASN A 44 -19.61 -12.45 10.90
N HIS A 45 -18.69 -12.71 11.83
CA HIS A 45 -17.52 -11.85 12.07
C HIS A 45 -16.59 -11.76 10.84
N SER A 46 -16.65 -12.72 9.93
CA SER A 46 -15.83 -12.80 8.71
C SER A 46 -16.59 -12.37 7.43
N HIS A 47 -17.75 -11.72 7.54
CA HIS A 47 -18.62 -11.39 6.40
C HIS A 47 -17.91 -10.69 5.24
N ALA A 48 -17.03 -9.72 5.52
CA ALA A 48 -16.30 -9.01 4.47
C ALA A 48 -15.25 -9.89 3.77
N THR A 49 -14.63 -10.82 4.50
CA THR A 49 -13.70 -11.79 3.90
C THR A 49 -14.47 -12.79 3.04
N GLN A 50 -15.59 -13.31 3.56
CA GLN A 50 -16.46 -14.21 2.81
C GLN A 50 -16.99 -13.56 1.52
N ASP A 51 -17.52 -12.34 1.60
CA ASP A 51 -18.04 -11.60 0.45
C ASP A 51 -16.98 -11.41 -0.64
N LEU A 52 -15.74 -11.07 -0.27
CA LEU A 52 -14.63 -10.94 -1.21
C LEU A 52 -14.32 -12.27 -1.92
N TYR A 53 -14.23 -13.37 -1.15
CA TYR A 53 -13.93 -14.69 -1.70
C TYR A 53 -15.03 -15.18 -2.64
N ASP A 54 -16.29 -15.07 -2.20
CA ASP A 54 -17.47 -15.49 -2.95
C ASP A 54 -17.63 -14.65 -4.22
N SER A 55 -17.38 -13.34 -4.14
CA SER A 55 -17.41 -12.43 -5.30
C SER A 55 -16.38 -12.84 -6.36
N ILE A 56 -15.13 -13.10 -5.94
CA ILE A 56 -14.07 -13.54 -6.88
C ILE A 56 -14.39 -14.92 -7.45
N ALA A 57 -14.87 -15.86 -6.63
CA ALA A 57 -15.24 -17.21 -7.08
C ALA A 57 -16.40 -17.20 -8.08
N ALA A 58 -17.34 -16.26 -7.94
CA ALA A 58 -18.47 -16.06 -8.84
C ALA A 58 -18.09 -15.29 -10.14
N GLY A 59 -16.84 -14.84 -10.28
CA GLY A 59 -16.39 -14.02 -11.42
C GLY A 59 -16.78 -12.53 -11.31
N ASN A 60 -17.31 -12.10 -10.17
CA ASN A 60 -17.66 -10.72 -9.87
C ASN A 60 -16.44 -9.99 -9.29
N TYR A 61 -15.44 -9.73 -10.14
CA TYR A 61 -14.15 -9.18 -9.70
C TYR A 61 -14.27 -7.74 -9.18
N PRO A 62 -13.90 -7.48 -7.91
CA PRO A 62 -13.88 -6.14 -7.38
C PRO A 62 -12.81 -5.27 -8.07
N GLU A 63 -13.17 -4.01 -8.37
CA GLU A 63 -12.29 -3.10 -9.08
C GLU A 63 -12.21 -1.70 -8.46
N TRP A 64 -11.03 -1.08 -8.57
CA TRP A 64 -10.79 0.31 -8.17
C TRP A 64 -10.05 1.06 -9.26
N LYS A 65 -10.42 2.32 -9.47
CA LYS A 65 -9.66 3.28 -10.29
C LYS A 65 -8.65 4.02 -9.40
N LEU A 66 -7.40 4.09 -9.87
CA LEU A 66 -6.34 4.88 -9.24
C LEU A 66 -6.41 6.31 -9.76
N PHE A 67 -6.38 7.26 -8.84
CA PHE A 67 -6.21 8.67 -9.09
C PHE A 67 -5.05 9.22 -8.25
N ILE A 68 -4.48 10.32 -8.72
CA ILE A 68 -3.51 11.10 -7.96
C ILE A 68 -3.93 12.57 -7.88
N GLN A 69 -3.55 13.24 -6.80
CA GLN A 69 -3.45 14.69 -6.74
C GLN A 69 -1.95 15.04 -6.72
N THR A 70 -1.56 16.12 -7.37
CA THR A 70 -0.15 16.57 -7.41
C THR A 70 -0.03 18.02 -7.03
N MET A 71 1.02 18.38 -6.29
CA MET A 71 1.33 19.76 -5.90
C MET A 71 2.82 20.04 -6.19
N ASP A 72 3.15 21.24 -6.68
CA ASP A 72 4.55 21.67 -6.75
C ASP A 72 5.03 21.99 -5.33
N PRO A 73 6.15 21.44 -4.83
CA PRO A 73 6.64 21.77 -3.49
C PRO A 73 6.84 23.28 -3.27
N ALA A 74 7.09 24.06 -4.33
CA ALA A 74 7.16 25.53 -4.26
C ALA A 74 5.81 26.21 -3.94
N ASP A 75 4.70 25.46 -4.02
CA ASP A 75 3.36 25.93 -3.71
C ASP A 75 2.90 25.51 -2.30
N GLU A 76 3.75 24.85 -1.52
CA GLU A 76 3.42 24.31 -0.18
C GLU A 76 2.77 25.36 0.74
N ASP A 77 3.33 26.58 0.78
CA ASP A 77 2.84 27.68 1.62
C ASP A 77 1.66 28.46 1.00
N LYS A 78 1.15 28.05 -0.17
CA LYS A 78 0.07 28.77 -0.88
C LYS A 78 -1.33 28.31 -0.44
N PHE A 79 -1.43 27.30 0.39
CA PHE A 79 -2.70 26.72 0.85
C PHE A 79 -2.93 26.97 2.34
N ASP A 80 -4.19 27.01 2.76
CA ASP A 80 -4.57 27.14 4.17
C ASP A 80 -4.33 25.86 5.00
N PHE A 81 -3.62 24.88 4.44
CA PHE A 81 -3.25 23.63 5.07
C PHE A 81 -1.82 23.26 4.71
N ASP A 82 -1.12 22.62 5.64
CA ASP A 82 0.16 22.00 5.39
C ASP A 82 -0.06 20.72 4.56
N PRO A 83 0.50 20.61 3.33
CA PRO A 83 0.34 19.42 2.50
C PRO A 83 0.95 18.17 3.10
N LEU A 84 1.88 18.29 4.05
CA LEU A 84 2.55 17.21 4.78
C LEU A 84 1.85 16.85 6.11
N ASP A 85 0.78 17.57 6.48
CA ASP A 85 -0.08 17.23 7.61
C ASP A 85 -1.12 16.17 7.22
N VAL A 86 -0.92 14.96 7.74
CA VAL A 86 -1.81 13.80 7.54
C VAL A 86 -3.23 13.98 8.04
N THR A 87 -3.48 14.95 8.91
CA THR A 87 -4.84 15.28 9.38
C THR A 87 -5.61 16.12 8.37
N LYS A 88 -4.96 16.57 7.29
CA LYS A 88 -5.55 17.42 6.24
C LYS A 88 -5.76 16.64 4.95
N THR A 89 -6.92 16.92 4.34
CA THR A 89 -7.21 16.49 2.96
C THR A 89 -6.83 17.61 2.01
N TRP A 90 -6.43 17.25 0.80
CA TRP A 90 -6.23 18.20 -0.28
C TRP A 90 -7.57 18.37 -1.00
N PRO A 91 -8.22 19.55 -0.96
CA PRO A 91 -9.53 19.74 -1.57
C PRO A 91 -9.49 19.42 -3.06
N GLU A 92 -10.39 18.55 -3.52
CA GLU A 92 -10.45 18.13 -4.94
C GLU A 92 -10.78 19.30 -5.88
N GLU A 93 -11.36 20.39 -5.37
CA GLU A 93 -11.63 21.63 -6.12
C GLU A 93 -10.36 22.44 -6.43
N LEU A 94 -9.38 22.40 -5.52
CA LEU A 94 -8.10 23.11 -5.67
C LEU A 94 -7.08 22.24 -6.40
N LEU A 95 -7.06 20.95 -6.07
CA LEU A 95 -6.11 19.97 -6.58
C LEU A 95 -6.92 18.79 -7.16
N PRO A 96 -7.37 18.87 -8.43
CA PRO A 96 -8.26 17.88 -8.99
C PRO A 96 -7.62 16.49 -9.12
N LEU A 97 -8.46 15.45 -8.97
CA LEU A 97 -8.05 14.06 -9.17
C LEU A 97 -7.69 13.80 -10.64
N GLN A 98 -6.49 13.26 -10.85
CA GLN A 98 -5.97 12.87 -12.15
C GLN A 98 -6.01 11.35 -12.30
N PRO A 99 -6.67 10.78 -13.31
CA PRO A 99 -6.75 9.33 -13.48
C PRO A 99 -5.39 8.75 -13.88
N VAL A 100 -5.03 7.61 -13.28
CA VAL A 100 -3.77 6.90 -13.55
C VAL A 100 -4.01 5.51 -14.13
N GLY A 101 -4.92 4.73 -13.54
CA GLY A 101 -5.11 3.34 -13.92
C GLY A 101 -6.21 2.62 -13.16
N ARG A 102 -6.19 1.29 -13.20
CA ARG A 102 -7.21 0.42 -12.59
C ARG A 102 -6.57 -0.81 -11.97
N MET A 103 -7.10 -1.25 -10.83
CA MET A 103 -6.78 -2.51 -10.18
C MET A 103 -8.02 -3.40 -10.16
N VAL A 104 -7.85 -4.68 -10.47
CA VAL A 104 -8.89 -5.72 -10.48
C VAL A 104 -8.41 -6.87 -9.62
N LEU A 105 -9.20 -7.30 -8.65
CA LEU A 105 -8.92 -8.48 -7.84
C LEU A 105 -9.65 -9.67 -8.46
N ASN A 106 -8.89 -10.60 -9.08
CA ASN A 106 -9.45 -11.65 -9.94
C ASN A 106 -9.08 -13.08 -9.55
N LYS A 107 -8.33 -13.29 -8.46
CA LYS A 107 -7.96 -14.61 -7.97
C LYS A 107 -7.89 -14.60 -6.45
N ASN A 108 -8.50 -15.61 -5.81
CA ASN A 108 -8.32 -15.88 -4.39
C ASN A 108 -6.96 -16.56 -4.16
N ILE A 109 -6.44 -16.42 -2.94
CA ILE A 109 -5.23 -17.12 -2.51
C ILE A 109 -5.51 -18.63 -2.36
N ASP A 110 -4.48 -19.43 -2.55
CA ASP A 110 -4.54 -20.89 -2.44
C ASP A 110 -4.32 -21.33 -0.97
N ASN A 111 -3.51 -20.58 -0.21
CA ASN A 111 -3.25 -20.82 1.21
C ASN A 111 -3.25 -19.51 2.02
N PHE A 112 -4.22 -19.38 2.94
CA PHE A 112 -4.39 -18.18 3.75
C PHE A 112 -3.14 -17.82 4.57
N PHE A 113 -2.54 -18.78 5.25
CA PHE A 113 -1.39 -18.50 6.10
C PHE A 113 -0.17 -18.08 5.25
N ALA A 114 0.10 -18.82 4.17
CA ALA A 114 1.27 -18.60 3.33
C ALA A 114 1.21 -17.31 2.53
N GLU A 115 0.02 -16.91 2.06
CA GLU A 115 -0.15 -15.82 1.10
C GLU A 115 -0.84 -14.58 1.68
N ASN A 116 -1.50 -14.67 2.84
CA ASN A 116 -2.09 -13.53 3.53
C ASN A 116 -1.44 -13.27 4.90
N GLU A 117 -1.40 -14.27 5.78
CA GLU A 117 -0.86 -14.07 7.14
C GLU A 117 0.64 -13.71 7.13
N GLN A 118 1.41 -14.31 6.22
CA GLN A 118 2.84 -14.02 6.06
C GLN A 118 3.16 -12.83 5.12
N LEU A 119 2.14 -12.20 4.53
CA LEU A 119 2.33 -11.04 3.66
C LEU A 119 2.87 -9.85 4.47
N ALA A 120 3.83 -9.12 3.90
CA ALA A 120 4.55 -8.05 4.58
C ALA A 120 4.57 -6.77 3.75
N PHE A 121 3.59 -5.90 3.97
CA PHE A 121 3.60 -4.56 3.39
C PHE A 121 4.52 -3.62 4.17
N CYS A 122 5.10 -2.63 3.49
CA CYS A 122 5.90 -1.58 4.10
C CYS A 122 5.89 -0.33 3.21
N PRO A 123 5.58 0.86 3.73
CA PRO A 123 5.62 2.09 2.93
C PRO A 123 7.04 2.49 2.51
N ALA A 124 8.08 1.91 3.11
CA ALA A 124 9.47 2.07 2.67
C ALA A 124 9.82 1.28 1.40
N ILE A 125 8.93 0.42 0.91
CA ILE A 125 9.15 -0.33 -0.33
C ILE A 125 8.60 0.52 -1.47
N ILE A 126 9.45 1.39 -2.00
CA ILE A 126 9.19 2.27 -3.14
C ILE A 126 9.99 1.84 -4.37
N VAL A 127 9.63 2.36 -5.54
CA VAL A 127 10.34 2.15 -6.81
C VAL A 127 10.85 3.50 -7.35
N PRO A 128 11.92 3.52 -8.17
CA PRO A 128 12.43 4.76 -8.75
C PRO A 128 11.34 5.60 -9.41
N GLY A 129 11.32 6.89 -9.07
CA GLY A 129 10.27 7.83 -9.46
C GLY A 129 9.23 8.11 -8.37
N ILE A 130 9.17 7.31 -7.30
CA ILE A 130 8.37 7.56 -6.10
C ILE A 130 9.32 7.69 -4.91
N TYR A 131 9.16 8.73 -4.10
CA TYR A 131 10.02 9.04 -2.95
C TYR A 131 9.19 9.51 -1.75
N TYR A 132 9.81 9.58 -0.58
CA TYR A 132 9.17 10.08 0.64
C TYR A 132 9.16 11.61 0.66
N SER A 133 8.14 12.20 1.29
CA SER A 133 8.14 13.61 1.69
C SER A 133 8.57 13.73 3.16
N ASP A 134 8.63 14.96 3.67
CA ASP A 134 8.92 15.25 5.08
C ASP A 134 7.69 15.14 6.01
N ASP A 135 6.60 14.51 5.54
CA ASP A 135 5.48 14.10 6.37
C ASP A 135 5.98 13.26 7.56
N LYS A 136 5.86 13.83 8.77
CA LYS A 136 6.45 13.28 10.00
C LYS A 136 5.89 11.90 10.35
N LEU A 137 4.62 11.64 10.01
CA LEU A 137 4.04 10.33 10.24
C LEU A 137 4.58 9.33 9.22
N LEU A 138 4.72 9.72 7.95
CA LEU A 138 5.35 8.88 6.93
C LEU A 138 6.77 8.49 7.33
N GLN A 139 7.59 9.45 7.75
CA GLN A 139 8.98 9.24 8.18
C GLN A 139 9.10 8.16 9.26
N THR A 140 8.19 8.16 10.24
CA THR A 140 8.14 7.13 11.29
C THR A 140 7.72 5.77 10.74
N ARG A 141 6.73 5.74 9.83
CA ARG A 141 6.24 4.50 9.21
C ARG A 141 7.29 3.84 8.31
N VAL A 142 8.14 4.61 7.63
CA VAL A 142 9.23 4.07 6.81
C VAL A 142 10.16 3.17 7.64
N PHE A 143 10.39 3.52 8.90
CA PHE A 143 11.15 2.68 9.83
C PHE A 143 10.34 1.48 10.36
N SER A 144 9.17 1.77 10.93
CA SER A 144 8.45 0.83 11.82
C SER A 144 8.05 -0.50 11.14
N TYR A 145 7.65 -0.46 9.87
CA TYR A 145 7.11 -1.66 9.21
C TYR A 145 8.21 -2.72 9.02
N ALA A 146 9.40 -2.34 8.57
CA ALA A 146 10.49 -3.30 8.39
C ALA A 146 10.99 -3.85 9.74
N ASP A 147 10.98 -3.02 10.79
CA ASP A 147 11.33 -3.45 12.15
C ASP A 147 10.39 -4.56 12.66
N THR A 148 9.08 -4.33 12.59
CA THR A 148 8.10 -5.33 13.05
C THR A 148 8.17 -6.64 12.26
N GLN A 149 8.48 -6.60 10.95
CA GLN A 149 8.61 -7.84 10.17
C GLN A 149 9.78 -8.71 10.62
N ARG A 150 10.89 -8.11 11.07
CA ARG A 150 12.05 -8.88 11.56
C ARG A 150 11.71 -9.69 12.80
N HIS A 151 10.82 -9.17 13.65
CA HIS A 151 10.30 -9.93 14.79
C HIS A 151 9.22 -10.94 14.36
N ARG A 152 8.23 -10.50 13.56
CA ARG A 152 7.05 -11.30 13.21
C ARG A 152 7.35 -12.48 12.28
N LEU A 153 8.25 -12.28 11.30
CA LEU A 153 8.53 -13.24 10.23
C LEU A 153 10.03 -13.62 10.13
N GLY A 154 10.90 -12.93 10.86
CA GLY A 154 12.35 -13.13 10.81
C GLY A 154 13.06 -12.19 9.82
N PRO A 155 14.42 -12.14 9.86
CA PRO A 155 15.22 -11.20 9.06
C PRO A 155 15.12 -11.45 7.55
N ASN A 156 14.78 -12.67 7.15
CA ASN A 156 14.68 -13.11 5.75
C ASN A 156 13.25 -13.11 5.20
N TYR A 157 12.32 -12.36 5.81
CA TYR A 157 10.89 -12.34 5.42
C TYR A 157 10.63 -11.97 3.95
N LEU A 158 11.55 -11.22 3.31
CA LEU A 158 11.50 -10.87 1.89
C LEU A 158 11.80 -12.05 0.95
N GLN A 159 12.37 -13.15 1.48
CA GLN A 159 12.59 -14.37 0.70
C GLN A 159 11.29 -15.17 0.55
N LEU A 160 10.31 -15.01 1.45
CA LEU A 160 9.03 -15.73 1.39
C LEU A 160 8.36 -15.52 0.02
N PRO A 161 7.81 -16.55 -0.63
CA PRO A 161 7.31 -16.45 -2.01
C PRO A 161 6.33 -15.29 -2.25
N VAL A 162 5.46 -15.00 -1.29
CA VAL A 162 4.47 -13.91 -1.38
C VAL A 162 5.10 -12.51 -1.27
N ASN A 163 6.24 -12.38 -0.61
CA ASN A 163 6.97 -11.11 -0.41
C ASN A 163 8.11 -10.91 -1.42
N SER A 164 8.54 -11.99 -2.08
CA SER A 164 9.67 -11.97 -3.01
C SER A 164 9.38 -11.09 -4.24
N PRO A 165 10.33 -10.22 -4.65
CA PRO A 165 10.16 -9.41 -5.85
C PRO A 165 10.13 -10.32 -7.08
N LYS A 166 9.33 -9.94 -8.08
CA LYS A 166 9.27 -10.68 -9.36
C LYS A 166 10.45 -10.36 -10.29
N CYS A 167 11.17 -9.28 -10.06
CA CYS A 167 12.38 -8.94 -10.79
C CYS A 167 13.63 -9.58 -10.17
N SER A 168 14.69 -9.71 -10.97
CA SER A 168 16.01 -10.07 -10.46
C SER A 168 16.47 -9.04 -9.44
N HIS A 169 16.98 -9.50 -8.30
CA HIS A 169 17.54 -8.65 -7.26
C HIS A 169 18.87 -9.21 -6.81
N HIS A 170 19.84 -8.33 -6.58
CA HIS A 170 21.17 -8.66 -6.08
C HIS A 170 21.48 -7.69 -4.93
N ASN A 171 21.99 -8.20 -3.83
CA ASN A 171 22.37 -7.41 -2.67
C ASN A 171 23.50 -8.11 -1.91
N ASN A 172 24.14 -7.40 -0.99
CA ASN A 172 25.20 -7.94 -0.14
C ASN A 172 24.68 -8.35 1.25
N HIS A 173 23.41 -8.78 1.35
CA HIS A 173 22.86 -9.33 2.60
C HIS A 173 23.10 -10.84 2.65
N HIS A 174 23.69 -11.33 3.73
CA HIS A 174 24.02 -12.75 3.92
C HIS A 174 23.39 -13.28 5.22
N GLU A 175 23.32 -14.61 5.34
CA GLU A 175 22.94 -15.32 6.57
C GLU A 175 21.55 -14.95 7.15
N GLY A 176 21.41 -14.93 8.47
CA GLY A 176 20.15 -14.72 9.18
C GLY A 176 19.28 -15.97 9.33
N PHE A 177 18.38 -15.95 10.31
CA PHE A 177 17.46 -17.06 10.58
C PHE A 177 16.64 -17.41 9.33
N MET A 178 16.50 -18.71 9.07
CA MET A 178 15.77 -19.27 7.91
C MET A 178 16.24 -18.72 6.55
N ASN A 179 17.53 -18.45 6.39
CA ASN A 179 18.10 -18.21 5.07
C ASN A 179 18.10 -19.51 4.26
N PHE A 180 17.39 -19.54 3.13
CA PHE A 180 17.37 -20.69 2.22
C PHE A 180 17.97 -20.35 0.84
N MET A 181 18.56 -19.16 0.69
CA MET A 181 19.23 -18.75 -0.54
C MET A 181 20.65 -19.35 -0.59
N HIS A 182 20.96 -20.03 -1.69
CA HIS A 182 22.32 -20.45 -2.00
C HIS A 182 23.10 -19.29 -2.64
N ARG A 183 24.30 -19.00 -2.13
CA ARG A 183 25.23 -18.01 -2.68
C ARG A 183 26.63 -18.58 -2.64
N ASP A 184 27.40 -18.35 -3.68
CA ASP A 184 28.82 -18.69 -3.71
C ASP A 184 29.55 -17.84 -2.66
N GLU A 185 30.41 -18.46 -1.86
CA GLU A 185 31.27 -17.74 -0.92
C GLU A 185 32.37 -17.01 -1.69
N GLU A 186 32.59 -15.72 -1.38
CA GLU A 186 33.83 -15.05 -1.78
C GLU A 186 34.97 -15.65 -0.94
N VAL A 187 35.73 -16.57 -1.52
CA VAL A 187 36.98 -17.11 -0.95
C VAL A 187 38.16 -16.23 -1.35
#